data_AF-A0A031I018-F1
#
_entry.id   AF-A0A031I018-F1
#
_cell.length_a   1.000
_cell.length_b   1.000
_cell.length_c   1.000
_cell.angle_alpha   90.00
_cell.angle_beta   90.00
_cell.angle_gamma   90.00
#
_symmetry.space_group_name_H-M   'P 1'
#
loop_
_entity.id
_entity.type
_entity.pdbx_description
1 polymer ?
#
loop_
_entity_poly.entity_id
_entity_poly.type
_entity_poly.pdbx_seq_one_letter_code
_entity_poly.pdbx_strand_id
1 'polypeptide(L)'
;MRAAWSLTRNGKADLAQKRIDSFLSTAGYEDTPTSIQDWIFQFIGDLTRPYFEQLWEGIFEQLGVAVYKADFERFVAFYDTELSATHSRRYFEICKAYLGAFTEFSQVHQLVASDIAVDDGHVAASSNFDLTRMFYGNAFEAFGDNVEILTAINNMIEDRPFDQLASITFEKYRATDKAGRTRAFASNPALSAVAAEFDNQLRNASHHGGMTFDRASGLITYRAGKGGQGDGENISYAAYLARSSRLFIQLMLVFRLEILIANKFGARLPI
;
A
#
# COMPACT_ATOMS: atom_id res chain seq x y z
N MET A 1 -10.47 -4.41 -14.37
CA MET A 1 -10.43 -3.67 -13.10
C MET A 1 -10.16 -2.17 -13.23
N ARG A 2 -8.96 -1.70 -13.63
CA ARG A 2 -8.59 -0.25 -13.66
C ARG A 2 -9.63 0.69 -14.29
N ALA A 3 -10.16 0.33 -15.46
CA ALA A 3 -11.16 1.14 -16.15
C ALA A 3 -12.50 1.20 -15.39
N ALA A 4 -12.95 0.06 -14.83
CA ALA A 4 -14.17 0.01 -14.02
C ALA A 4 -14.03 0.87 -12.75
N TRP A 5 -12.91 0.73 -12.03
CA TRP A 5 -12.61 1.55 -10.86
C TRP A 5 -12.59 3.04 -11.20
N SER A 6 -11.92 3.44 -12.29
CA SER A 6 -11.92 4.83 -12.75
C SER A 6 -13.32 5.35 -13.07
N LEU A 7 -14.22 4.52 -13.59
CA LEU A 7 -15.61 4.92 -13.90
C LEU A 7 -16.43 5.07 -12.61
N THR A 8 -16.28 4.16 -11.65
CA THR A 8 -16.91 4.24 -10.33
C THR A 8 -16.57 5.55 -9.64
N ARG A 9 -15.28 5.90 -9.58
CA ARG A 9 -14.80 7.17 -8.99
C ARG A 9 -15.42 8.42 -9.60
N ASN A 10 -15.75 8.36 -10.89
CA ASN A 10 -16.31 9.47 -11.64
C ASN A 10 -17.85 9.46 -11.65
N GLY A 11 -18.49 8.67 -10.79
CA GLY A 11 -19.96 8.58 -10.69
C GLY A 11 -20.62 7.88 -11.88
N LYS A 12 -19.88 7.11 -12.67
CA LYS A 12 -20.38 6.43 -13.88
C LYS A 12 -20.67 4.95 -13.62
N ALA A 13 -21.54 4.67 -12.64
CA ALA A 13 -21.82 3.33 -12.13
C ALA A 13 -22.25 2.34 -13.22
N ASP A 14 -23.19 2.70 -14.10
CA ASP A 14 -23.66 1.81 -15.17
C ASP A 14 -22.55 1.40 -16.14
N LEU A 15 -21.66 2.34 -16.48
CA LEU A 15 -20.52 2.06 -17.35
C LEU A 15 -19.47 1.21 -16.64
N ALA A 16 -19.28 1.42 -15.34
CA ALA A 16 -18.41 0.58 -14.52
C ALA A 16 -18.95 -0.86 -14.50
N GLN A 17 -20.25 -1.05 -14.26
CA GLN A 17 -20.87 -2.38 -14.22
C GLN A 17 -20.74 -3.11 -15.56
N LYS A 18 -21.02 -2.45 -16.69
CA LYS A 18 -20.80 -3.04 -18.02
C LYS A 18 -19.36 -3.52 -18.24
N ARG A 19 -18.37 -2.80 -17.69
CA ARG A 19 -16.95 -3.20 -17.78
C ARG A 19 -16.62 -4.38 -16.87
N ILE A 20 -17.30 -4.51 -15.74
CA ILE A 20 -17.18 -5.64 -14.83
C ILE A 20 -17.78 -6.88 -15.51
N ASP A 21 -19.04 -6.81 -15.93
CA ASP A 21 -19.76 -7.92 -16.56
C ASP A 21 -19.03 -8.44 -17.80
N SER A 22 -18.53 -7.53 -18.64
CA SER A 22 -17.77 -7.88 -19.85
C SER A 22 -16.46 -8.60 -19.57
N PHE A 23 -15.81 -8.34 -18.42
CA PHE A 23 -14.58 -9.01 -18.06
C PHE A 23 -14.89 -10.35 -17.40
N LEU A 24 -15.82 -10.35 -16.44
CA LEU A 24 -16.22 -11.54 -15.70
C LEU A 24 -16.82 -12.63 -16.60
N SER A 25 -17.53 -12.26 -17.67
CA SER A 25 -18.04 -13.23 -18.65
C SER A 25 -16.96 -14.05 -19.36
N THR A 26 -15.70 -13.60 -19.32
CA THR A 26 -14.54 -14.27 -19.91
C THR A 26 -13.54 -14.77 -18.87
N ALA A 27 -13.72 -14.39 -17.61
CA ALA A 27 -12.75 -14.68 -16.57
C ALA A 27 -13.14 -15.94 -15.81
N GLY A 28 -12.20 -16.87 -15.63
CA GLY A 28 -12.42 -18.11 -14.89
C GLY A 28 -12.29 -17.94 -13.38
N TYR A 29 -12.99 -16.98 -12.77
CA TYR A 29 -13.05 -16.87 -11.31
C TYR A 29 -13.88 -18.04 -10.75
N GLU A 30 -13.35 -18.72 -9.73
CA GLU A 30 -14.11 -19.74 -8.99
C GLU A 30 -15.26 -19.09 -8.20
N ASP A 31 -14.98 -17.97 -7.54
CA ASP A 31 -15.99 -17.12 -6.88
C ASP A 31 -16.08 -15.78 -7.62
N THR A 32 -17.15 -15.60 -8.39
CA THR A 32 -17.27 -14.45 -9.31
C THR A 32 -17.54 -13.16 -8.53
N PRO A 33 -16.68 -12.13 -8.63
CA PRO A 33 -16.92 -10.86 -7.96
C PRO A 33 -18.27 -10.25 -8.33
N THR A 34 -19.02 -9.82 -7.33
CA THR A 34 -20.38 -9.25 -7.52
C THR A 34 -20.39 -7.72 -7.63
N SER A 35 -19.27 -7.07 -7.32
CA SER A 35 -19.13 -5.62 -7.30
C SER A 35 -17.67 -5.19 -7.53
N ILE A 36 -17.43 -3.89 -7.74
CA ILE A 36 -16.06 -3.39 -7.93
C ILE A 36 -15.20 -3.54 -6.68
N GLN A 37 -15.79 -3.35 -5.48
CA GLN A 37 -15.08 -3.50 -4.21
C GLN A 37 -14.72 -4.94 -3.93
N ASP A 38 -15.60 -5.87 -4.25
CA ASP A 38 -15.37 -7.31 -4.14
C ASP A 38 -14.27 -7.73 -5.12
N TRP A 39 -14.33 -7.25 -6.37
CA TRP A 39 -13.29 -7.54 -7.36
C TRP A 39 -11.92 -7.00 -6.95
N ILE A 40 -11.85 -5.76 -6.46
CA ILE A 40 -10.60 -5.19 -5.95
C ILE A 40 -10.08 -5.99 -4.75
N PHE A 41 -10.96 -6.36 -3.82
CA PHE A 41 -10.59 -7.14 -2.63
C PHE A 41 -10.00 -8.50 -3.01
N GLN A 42 -10.66 -9.24 -3.91
CA GLN A 42 -10.18 -10.53 -4.41
C GLN A 42 -8.87 -10.37 -5.20
N PHE A 43 -8.79 -9.38 -6.09
CA PHE A 43 -7.58 -9.10 -6.86
C PHE A 43 -6.38 -8.81 -5.95
N ILE A 44 -6.57 -8.03 -4.89
CA ILE A 44 -5.49 -7.79 -3.91
C ILE A 44 -5.10 -9.09 -3.20
N GLY A 45 -6.08 -9.92 -2.82
CA GLY A 45 -5.81 -11.26 -2.27
C GLY A 45 -4.88 -12.07 -3.17
N ASP A 46 -5.21 -12.18 -4.46
CA ASP A 46 -4.40 -12.92 -5.43
C ASP A 46 -3.00 -12.30 -5.63
N LEU A 47 -2.91 -10.98 -5.60
CA LEU A 47 -1.68 -10.21 -5.80
C LEU A 47 -0.69 -10.33 -4.63
N THR A 48 -1.17 -10.72 -3.44
CA THR A 48 -0.38 -10.71 -2.20
C THR A 48 0.07 -12.11 -1.78
N ARG A 49 -0.53 -13.17 -2.33
CA ARG A 49 -0.23 -14.56 -1.98
C ARG A 49 1.10 -15.09 -2.54
N PRO A 50 1.71 -16.10 -1.89
CA PRO A 50 1.26 -16.71 -0.65
C PRO A 50 1.71 -15.97 0.62
N TYR A 51 2.87 -15.32 0.61
CA TYR A 51 3.53 -14.88 1.84
C TYR A 51 2.74 -13.82 2.60
N PHE A 52 2.17 -12.82 1.92
CA PHE A 52 1.55 -11.70 2.60
C PHE A 52 0.15 -12.01 3.13
N GLU A 53 -0.42 -13.19 2.83
CA GLU A 53 -1.70 -13.60 3.43
C GLU A 53 -1.54 -13.79 4.95
N GLN A 54 -0.39 -14.25 5.43
CA GLN A 54 -0.15 -14.33 6.88
C GLN A 54 -0.09 -12.94 7.54
N LEU A 55 0.38 -11.92 6.82
CA LEU A 55 0.38 -10.54 7.31
C LEU A 55 -1.04 -9.97 7.29
N TRP A 56 -1.82 -10.32 6.27
CA TRP A 56 -3.25 -10.01 6.21
C TRP A 56 -4.00 -10.60 7.40
N GLU A 57 -3.80 -11.89 7.70
CA GLU A 57 -4.38 -12.57 8.86
C GLU A 57 -4.03 -11.85 10.16
N GLY A 58 -2.75 -11.48 10.34
CA GLY A 58 -2.31 -10.71 11.51
C GLY A 58 -3.04 -9.37 11.66
N ILE A 59 -3.17 -8.59 10.59
CA ILE A 59 -3.95 -7.33 10.63
C ILE A 59 -5.43 -7.60 10.94
N PHE A 60 -6.01 -8.62 10.33
CA PHE A 60 -7.41 -9.00 10.50
C PHE A 60 -7.71 -9.36 11.96
N GLU A 61 -6.81 -10.10 12.61
CA GLU A 61 -6.90 -10.39 14.06
C GLU A 61 -6.86 -9.12 14.91
N GLN A 62 -5.99 -8.15 14.57
CA GLN A 62 -5.94 -6.86 15.28
C GLN A 62 -7.25 -6.08 15.14
N LEU A 63 -7.85 -6.06 13.95
CA LEU A 63 -9.20 -5.49 13.77
C LEU A 63 -10.23 -6.24 14.62
N GLY A 64 -10.16 -7.57 14.67
CA GLY A 64 -11.01 -8.41 15.50
C GLY A 64 -10.93 -8.12 16.99
N VAL A 65 -9.79 -7.60 17.48
CA VAL A 65 -9.68 -7.07 18.86
C VAL A 65 -10.29 -5.67 18.95
N ALA A 66 -9.97 -4.79 18.00
CA ALA A 66 -10.38 -3.40 18.03
C ALA A 66 -11.90 -3.19 17.96
N VAL A 67 -12.64 -4.07 17.27
CA VAL A 67 -14.11 -3.99 17.13
C VAL A 67 -14.86 -4.09 18.45
N TYR A 68 -14.24 -4.65 19.49
CA TYR A 68 -14.83 -4.76 20.83
C TYR A 68 -14.41 -3.63 21.78
N LYS A 69 -13.60 -2.67 21.31
CA LYS A 69 -13.17 -1.52 22.11
C LYS A 69 -14.26 -0.45 22.11
N ALA A 70 -14.41 0.25 23.24
CA ALA A 70 -15.50 1.21 23.45
C ALA A 70 -15.54 2.34 22.41
N ASP A 71 -14.38 2.70 21.84
CA ASP A 71 -14.24 3.84 20.92
C ASP A 71 -14.37 3.46 19.44
N PHE A 72 -14.66 2.20 19.14
CA PHE A 72 -14.67 1.68 17.77
C PHE A 72 -15.73 2.34 16.88
N GLU A 73 -16.93 2.58 17.40
CA GLU A 73 -18.01 3.24 16.65
C GLU A 73 -17.60 4.67 16.24
N ARG A 74 -16.94 5.41 17.14
CA ARG A 74 -16.43 6.75 16.85
C ARG A 74 -15.32 6.70 15.79
N PHE A 75 -14.47 5.68 15.83
CA PHE A 75 -13.47 5.44 14.79
C PHE A 75 -14.11 5.17 13.42
N VAL A 76 -15.14 4.33 13.33
CA VAL A 76 -15.83 4.04 12.06
C VAL A 76 -16.47 5.31 11.48
N ALA A 77 -17.10 6.14 12.32
CA ALA A 77 -17.64 7.43 11.89
C ALA A 77 -16.54 8.37 11.37
N PHE A 78 -15.40 8.45 12.08
CA PHE A 78 -14.25 9.22 11.63
C PHE A 78 -13.67 8.71 10.32
N TYR A 79 -13.58 7.39 10.14
CA TYR A 79 -13.12 6.78 8.89
C TYR A 79 -14.03 7.17 7.71
N ASP A 80 -15.36 7.13 7.89
CA ASP A 80 -16.35 7.49 6.88
C ASP A 80 -16.18 8.95 6.40
N THR A 81 -16.01 9.88 7.34
CA THR A 81 -16.02 11.31 7.05
C THR A 81 -14.65 11.85 6.66
N GLU A 82 -13.57 11.40 7.32
CA GLU A 82 -12.24 11.99 7.21
C GLU A 82 -11.25 11.16 6.36
N LEU A 83 -11.28 9.83 6.47
CA LEU A 83 -10.23 8.98 5.90
C LEU A 83 -10.58 8.46 4.50
N SER A 84 -11.74 7.82 4.37
CA SER A 84 -12.11 7.01 3.20
C SER A 84 -11.88 7.73 1.88
N ALA A 85 -12.39 8.97 1.75
CA ALA A 85 -12.27 9.74 0.50
C ALA A 85 -10.82 10.17 0.18
N THR A 86 -10.04 10.54 1.20
CA THR A 86 -8.66 11.02 0.99
C THR A 86 -7.71 9.85 0.67
N HIS A 87 -7.89 8.72 1.35
CA HIS A 87 -7.15 7.48 1.13
C HIS A 87 -7.41 6.88 -0.25
N SER A 88 -8.68 6.86 -0.65
CA SER A 88 -9.16 6.29 -1.90
C SER A 88 -8.38 6.78 -3.13
N ARG A 89 -8.09 8.10 -3.22
CA ARG A 89 -7.33 8.66 -4.33
C ARG A 89 -5.90 8.12 -4.38
N ARG A 90 -5.25 7.97 -3.23
CA ARG A 90 -3.86 7.49 -3.15
C ARG A 90 -3.78 6.02 -3.58
N TYR A 91 -4.71 5.18 -3.12
CA TYR A 91 -4.79 3.79 -3.57
C TYR A 91 -4.95 3.69 -5.09
N PHE A 92 -5.88 4.46 -5.66
CA PHE A 92 -6.10 4.44 -7.10
C PHE A 92 -4.86 4.84 -7.91
N GLU A 93 -4.18 5.93 -7.55
CA GLU A 93 -2.99 6.39 -8.29
C GLU A 93 -1.81 5.43 -8.17
N ILE A 94 -1.56 4.85 -6.99
CA ILE A 94 -0.49 3.87 -6.82
C ILE A 94 -0.80 2.57 -7.58
N CYS A 95 -2.03 2.05 -7.49
CA CYS A 95 -2.46 0.90 -8.30
C CYS A 95 -2.31 1.16 -9.80
N LYS A 96 -2.72 2.34 -10.24
CA LYS A 96 -2.61 2.75 -11.65
C LYS A 96 -1.15 2.83 -12.09
N ALA A 97 -0.25 3.38 -11.28
CA ALA A 97 1.18 3.46 -11.57
C ALA A 97 1.82 2.07 -11.63
N TYR A 98 1.55 1.22 -10.63
CA TYR A 98 2.10 -0.14 -10.56
C TYR A 98 1.64 -0.99 -11.75
N LEU A 99 0.32 -1.04 -12.00
CA LEU A 99 -0.24 -1.81 -13.12
C LEU A 99 0.11 -1.21 -14.47
N GLY A 100 0.36 0.10 -14.55
CA GLY A 100 0.81 0.78 -15.77
C GLY A 100 2.24 0.41 -16.15
N ALA A 101 3.10 0.11 -15.18
CA ALA A 101 4.47 -0.36 -15.37
C ALA A 101 4.62 -1.86 -15.07
N PHE A 102 3.53 -2.65 -15.16
CA PHE A 102 3.55 -4.06 -14.75
C PHE A 102 4.49 -4.92 -15.59
N THR A 103 4.83 -4.52 -16.82
CA THR A 103 5.86 -5.19 -17.62
C THR A 103 7.24 -5.16 -16.95
N GLU A 104 7.50 -4.14 -16.11
CA GLU A 104 8.71 -4.06 -15.30
C GLU A 104 8.53 -4.86 -14.01
N PHE A 105 7.48 -4.57 -13.25
CA PHE A 105 7.27 -5.19 -11.93
C PHE A 105 6.99 -6.69 -11.97
N SER A 106 6.41 -7.22 -13.06
CA SER A 106 6.13 -8.66 -13.20
C SER A 106 7.40 -9.52 -13.14
N GLN A 107 8.57 -8.95 -13.45
CA GLN A 107 9.87 -9.63 -13.39
C GLN A 107 10.23 -10.08 -11.98
N VAL A 108 9.73 -9.40 -10.94
CA VAL A 108 10.07 -9.68 -9.53
C VAL A 108 8.85 -9.92 -8.65
N HIS A 109 7.65 -9.53 -9.10
CA HIS A 109 6.45 -9.52 -8.26
C HIS A 109 6.16 -10.88 -7.62
N GLN A 110 6.22 -11.97 -8.39
CA GLN A 110 5.94 -13.32 -7.86
C GLN A 110 7.02 -13.81 -6.88
N LEU A 111 8.28 -13.41 -7.09
CA LEU A 111 9.35 -13.69 -6.13
C LEU A 111 9.06 -12.98 -4.81
N VAL A 112 8.72 -11.69 -4.87
CA VAL A 112 8.36 -10.90 -3.68
C VAL A 112 7.13 -11.48 -2.99
N ALA A 113 6.06 -11.79 -3.72
CA ALA A 113 4.82 -12.35 -3.16
C ALA A 113 5.02 -13.74 -2.52
N SER A 114 6.09 -14.44 -2.91
CA SER A 114 6.53 -15.71 -2.31
C SER A 114 7.63 -15.54 -1.25
N ASP A 115 7.97 -14.31 -0.88
CA ASP A 115 9.08 -13.93 0.02
C ASP A 115 10.46 -14.46 -0.38
N ILE A 116 10.67 -14.60 -1.68
CA ILE A 116 11.98 -14.91 -2.25
C ILE A 116 12.75 -13.60 -2.37
N ALA A 117 13.91 -13.53 -1.72
CA ALA A 117 14.76 -12.35 -1.75
C ALA A 117 15.29 -12.09 -3.17
N VAL A 118 15.27 -10.82 -3.57
CA VAL A 118 15.87 -10.32 -4.81
C VAL A 118 16.91 -9.27 -4.40
N ASP A 119 18.17 -9.66 -4.47
CA ASP A 119 19.31 -8.84 -4.07
C ASP A 119 20.02 -8.17 -5.27
N ASP A 120 21.13 -7.50 -5.00
CA ASP A 120 21.90 -6.80 -6.03
C ASP A 120 22.59 -7.72 -7.04
N GLY A 121 22.68 -9.03 -6.76
CA GLY A 121 23.19 -10.03 -7.71
C GLY A 121 22.18 -10.44 -8.77
N HIS A 122 20.90 -10.12 -8.59
CA HIS A 122 19.84 -10.43 -9.54
C HIS A 122 19.78 -9.38 -10.67
N VAL A 123 19.52 -9.86 -11.88
CA VAL A 123 19.46 -9.04 -13.10
C VAL A 123 18.05 -9.06 -13.68
N ALA A 124 17.51 -7.88 -13.96
CA ALA A 124 16.26 -7.74 -14.69
C ALA A 124 16.50 -8.01 -16.18
N ALA A 125 15.62 -8.78 -16.82
CA ALA A 125 15.71 -9.11 -18.24
C ALA A 125 15.45 -7.89 -19.14
N SER A 126 14.66 -6.91 -18.67
CA SER A 126 14.45 -5.62 -19.32
C SER A 126 14.45 -4.48 -18.31
N SER A 127 14.87 -3.30 -18.77
CA SER A 127 14.92 -2.11 -17.93
C SER A 127 14.33 -0.87 -18.59
N ASN A 128 13.22 -0.40 -18.05
CA ASN A 128 12.65 0.92 -18.31
C ASN A 128 12.53 1.73 -17.01
N PHE A 129 13.68 2.16 -16.49
CA PHE A 129 13.75 2.90 -15.24
C PHE A 129 12.91 4.18 -15.23
N ASP A 130 12.75 4.85 -16.36
CA ASP A 130 11.92 6.07 -16.43
C ASP A 130 10.47 5.83 -16.03
N LEU A 131 9.92 4.62 -16.26
CA LEU A 131 8.58 4.24 -15.83
C LEU A 131 8.47 3.99 -14.32
N THR A 132 9.57 3.62 -13.67
CA THR A 132 9.57 3.11 -12.28
C THR A 132 10.31 4.01 -11.30
N ARG A 133 11.11 4.99 -11.77
CA ARG A 133 12.04 5.80 -10.96
C ARG A 133 11.42 6.51 -9.75
N MET A 134 10.18 6.99 -9.88
CA MET A 134 9.48 7.71 -8.81
C MET A 134 8.58 6.81 -7.97
N PHE A 135 8.43 5.54 -8.37
CA PHE A 135 7.38 4.68 -7.84
C PHE A 135 7.55 4.44 -6.34
N TYR A 136 8.74 4.04 -5.90
CA TYR A 136 8.99 3.74 -4.49
C TYR A 136 8.66 4.95 -3.61
N GLY A 137 9.18 6.12 -3.97
CA GLY A 137 8.92 7.36 -3.25
C GLY A 137 7.43 7.71 -3.17
N ASN A 138 6.71 7.59 -4.28
CA ASN A 138 5.27 7.87 -4.30
C ASN A 138 4.46 6.85 -3.49
N ALA A 139 4.82 5.55 -3.56
CA ALA A 139 4.20 4.51 -2.75
C ALA A 139 4.46 4.72 -1.26
N PHE A 140 5.67 5.17 -0.88
CA PHE A 140 6.00 5.55 0.49
C PHE A 140 5.13 6.71 0.97
N GLU A 141 5.00 7.76 0.18
CA GLU A 141 4.14 8.91 0.54
C GLU A 141 2.69 8.50 0.76
N ALA A 142 2.18 7.59 -0.08
CA ALA A 142 0.84 7.06 0.02
C ALA A 142 0.67 6.15 1.26
N PHE A 143 1.62 5.25 1.50
CA PHE A 143 1.64 4.39 2.69
C PHE A 143 1.72 5.22 3.96
N GLY A 144 2.66 6.16 4.04
CA GLY A 144 2.82 7.02 5.21
C GLY A 144 1.57 7.84 5.52
N ASP A 145 0.80 8.24 4.50
CA ASP A 145 -0.51 8.87 4.71
C ASP A 145 -1.57 7.87 5.18
N ASN A 146 -1.73 6.74 4.49
CA ASN A 146 -2.86 5.84 4.76
C ASN A 146 -2.66 4.96 6.01
N VAL A 147 -1.42 4.81 6.49
CA VAL A 147 -1.11 3.98 7.67
C VAL A 147 -1.70 4.53 8.99
N GLU A 148 -2.25 5.74 8.96
CA GLU A 148 -2.97 6.31 10.10
C GLU A 148 -4.13 5.43 10.58
N ILE A 149 -4.73 4.63 9.69
CA ILE A 149 -5.74 3.66 10.11
C ILE A 149 -5.19 2.57 11.04
N LEU A 150 -3.96 2.10 10.80
CA LEU A 150 -3.29 1.13 11.67
C LEU A 150 -2.96 1.77 13.02
N THR A 151 -2.58 3.05 13.03
CA THR A 151 -2.36 3.81 14.26
C THR A 151 -3.64 3.93 15.10
N ALA A 152 -4.77 4.24 14.47
CA ALA A 152 -6.06 4.32 15.15
C ALA A 152 -6.46 2.97 15.77
N ILE A 153 -6.31 1.87 15.01
CA ILE A 153 -6.52 0.51 15.49
C ILE A 153 -5.60 0.20 16.67
N ASN A 154 -4.30 0.50 16.56
CA ASN A 154 -3.34 0.23 17.63
C ASN A 154 -3.68 0.99 18.92
N ASN A 155 -4.09 2.26 18.81
CA ASN A 155 -4.49 3.05 19.97
C ASN A 155 -5.66 2.40 20.73
N MET A 156 -6.68 1.93 20.01
CA MET A 156 -7.80 1.22 20.62
C MET A 156 -7.37 -0.10 21.27
N ILE A 157 -6.47 -0.85 20.63
CA ILE A 157 -5.91 -2.09 21.19
C ILE A 157 -5.19 -1.82 22.51
N GLU A 158 -4.44 -0.72 22.58
CA GLU A 158 -3.75 -0.23 23.78
C GLU A 158 -4.67 0.54 24.76
N ASP A 159 -5.98 0.36 24.65
CA ASP A 159 -7.00 0.95 25.54
C ASP A 159 -6.97 2.49 25.61
N ARG A 160 -6.52 3.13 24.53
CA ARG A 160 -6.63 4.57 24.31
C ARG A 160 -7.78 4.89 23.35
N PRO A 161 -8.32 6.13 23.38
CA PRO A 161 -9.12 6.63 22.28
C PRO A 161 -8.37 6.52 20.94
N PHE A 162 -9.07 6.23 19.85
CA PHE A 162 -8.43 5.97 18.55
C PHE A 162 -7.56 7.14 18.08
N ASP A 163 -7.95 8.37 18.46
CA ASP A 163 -7.32 9.63 18.11
C ASP A 163 -6.30 10.15 19.15
N GLN A 164 -5.86 9.28 20.07
CA GLN A 164 -4.90 9.63 21.10
C GLN A 164 -3.72 8.66 21.14
N LEU A 165 -2.54 9.15 20.72
CA LEU A 165 -1.28 8.45 20.93
C LEU A 165 -0.79 8.72 22.36
N ALA A 166 0.20 7.94 22.82
CA ALA A 166 0.72 8.01 24.19
C ALA A 166 1.15 9.42 24.64
N SER A 167 1.66 10.25 23.72
CA SER A 167 2.20 11.58 24.04
C SER A 167 1.64 12.73 23.19
N ILE A 168 0.92 12.43 22.11
CA ILE A 168 0.41 13.42 21.15
C ILE A 168 -0.99 13.06 20.66
N THR A 169 -1.73 14.06 20.20
CA THR A 169 -3.04 13.85 19.55
C THR A 169 -2.85 13.31 18.13
N PHE A 170 -3.90 12.72 17.55
CA PHE A 170 -3.90 12.29 16.16
C PHE A 170 -3.63 13.42 15.17
N GLU A 171 -4.17 14.61 15.44
CA GLU A 171 -3.90 15.81 14.65
C GLU A 171 -2.41 16.16 14.63
N LYS A 172 -1.76 16.16 15.81
CA LYS A 172 -0.31 16.38 15.91
C LYS A 172 0.47 15.27 15.23
N TYR A 173 0.03 14.02 15.33
CA TYR A 173 0.62 12.89 14.64
C TYR A 173 0.61 13.08 13.12
N ARG A 174 -0.51 13.55 12.54
CA ARG A 174 -0.61 13.85 11.09
C ARG A 174 0.38 14.93 10.64
N ALA A 175 0.73 15.86 11.53
CA ALA A 175 1.74 16.89 11.25
C ALA A 175 3.20 16.40 11.39
N THR A 176 3.44 15.19 11.87
CA THR A 176 4.80 14.61 11.95
C THR A 176 5.32 14.14 10.60
N ASP A 177 6.64 13.97 10.52
CA ASP A 177 7.30 13.38 9.35
C ASP A 177 6.78 11.97 9.06
N LYS A 178 6.49 11.69 7.78
CA LYS A 178 5.89 10.42 7.35
C LYS A 178 6.75 9.22 7.72
N ALA A 179 8.08 9.38 7.64
CA ALA A 179 9.03 8.34 8.04
C ALA A 179 8.88 7.90 9.49
N GLY A 180 8.37 8.77 10.37
CA GLY A 180 8.19 8.48 11.79
C GLY A 180 6.84 7.88 12.16
N ARG A 181 5.88 7.81 11.23
CA ARG A 181 4.48 7.49 11.51
C ARG A 181 4.28 6.03 11.96
N THR A 182 5.03 5.10 11.37
CA THR A 182 4.94 3.67 11.70
C THR A 182 5.40 3.33 13.12
N ARG A 183 6.12 4.24 13.80
CA ARG A 183 6.51 4.09 15.21
C ARG A 183 5.32 4.02 16.16
N ALA A 184 4.16 4.55 15.76
CA ALA A 184 2.96 4.56 16.59
C ALA A 184 2.38 3.15 16.87
N PHE A 185 2.80 2.15 16.09
CA PHE A 185 2.39 0.75 16.25
C PHE A 185 3.57 -0.22 16.16
N ALA A 186 4.81 0.26 16.33
CA ALA A 186 6.00 -0.58 16.21
C ALA A 186 6.12 -1.66 17.30
N SER A 187 5.46 -1.47 18.44
CA SER A 187 5.37 -2.49 19.51
C SER A 187 4.36 -3.60 19.22
N ASN A 188 3.50 -3.43 18.22
CA ASN A 188 2.53 -4.43 17.79
C ASN A 188 3.12 -5.24 16.62
N PRO A 189 3.52 -6.52 16.83
CA PRO A 189 4.23 -7.28 15.80
C PRO A 189 3.42 -7.41 14.50
N ALA A 190 2.11 -7.68 14.60
CA ALA A 190 1.24 -7.86 13.44
C ALA A 190 1.14 -6.58 12.59
N LEU A 191 0.96 -5.42 13.23
CA LEU A 191 0.90 -4.14 12.50
C LEU A 191 2.27 -3.69 11.99
N SER A 192 3.32 -3.90 12.78
CA SER A 192 4.70 -3.52 12.42
C SER A 192 5.21 -4.28 11.19
N ALA A 193 4.84 -5.55 11.04
CA ALA A 193 5.25 -6.38 9.91
C ALA A 193 4.74 -5.85 8.56
N VAL A 194 3.60 -5.14 8.58
CA VAL A 194 3.01 -4.49 7.39
C VAL A 194 3.83 -3.27 6.96
N ALA A 195 4.66 -2.72 7.85
CA ALA A 195 5.51 -1.56 7.57
C ALA A 195 6.99 -1.95 7.31
N ALA A 196 7.30 -3.23 7.13
CA ALA A 196 8.69 -3.71 7.12
C ALA A 196 9.57 -3.11 6.01
N GLU A 197 9.01 -2.74 4.84
CA GLU A 197 9.80 -2.16 3.75
C GLU A 197 10.00 -0.65 3.87
N PHE A 198 9.29 0.03 4.78
CA PHE A 198 9.11 1.49 4.80
C PHE A 198 10.43 2.27 5.05
N ASP A 199 11.26 2.42 4.02
CA ASP A 199 12.61 3.00 4.07
C ASP A 199 12.65 4.44 3.56
N ASN A 200 12.94 5.37 4.48
CA ASN A 200 13.01 6.79 4.19
C ASN A 200 14.20 7.17 3.28
N GLN A 201 15.30 6.40 3.28
CA GLN A 201 16.47 6.71 2.45
C GLN A 201 16.13 6.50 0.97
N LEU A 202 15.58 5.32 0.66
CA LEU A 202 15.16 5.01 -0.71
C LEU A 202 14.01 5.93 -1.16
N ARG A 203 13.09 6.29 -0.26
CA ARG A 203 12.07 7.30 -0.52
C ARG A 203 12.67 8.64 -0.92
N ASN A 204 13.64 9.18 -0.16
CA ASN A 204 14.22 10.49 -0.45
C ASN A 204 14.87 10.53 -1.85
N ALA A 205 15.57 9.47 -2.22
CA ALA A 205 16.18 9.33 -3.53
C ALA A 205 15.13 9.21 -4.65
N SER A 206 14.11 8.36 -4.47
CA SER A 206 13.09 8.08 -5.49
C SER A 206 12.12 9.24 -5.65
N HIS A 207 11.58 9.80 -4.56
CA HIS A 207 10.52 10.81 -4.60
C HIS A 207 11.00 12.18 -5.09
N HIS A 208 12.29 12.49 -4.96
CA HIS A 208 12.87 13.74 -5.44
C HIS A 208 13.65 13.57 -6.75
N GLY A 209 13.59 12.40 -7.39
CA GLY A 209 14.28 12.13 -8.66
C GLY A 209 15.81 12.16 -8.54
N GLY A 210 16.35 11.90 -7.34
CA GLY A 210 17.79 11.90 -7.05
C GLY A 210 18.50 10.60 -7.43
N MET A 211 17.92 9.82 -8.35
CA MET A 211 18.45 8.54 -8.80
C MET A 211 18.94 8.65 -10.24
N THR A 212 20.07 7.99 -10.53
CA THR A 212 20.54 7.79 -11.91
C THR A 212 20.65 6.31 -12.21
N PHE A 213 20.47 5.91 -13.46
CA PHE A 213 20.48 4.51 -13.87
C PHE A 213 21.50 4.28 -14.98
N ASP A 214 22.44 3.38 -14.72
CA ASP A 214 23.39 2.92 -15.72
C ASP A 214 22.85 1.64 -16.39
N ARG A 215 22.50 1.77 -17.68
CA ARG A 215 21.97 0.66 -18.48
C ARG A 215 22.99 -0.45 -18.72
N ALA A 216 24.29 -0.15 -18.70
CA ALA A 216 25.33 -1.14 -18.98
C ALA A 216 25.54 -2.06 -17.77
N SER A 217 25.58 -1.50 -16.56
CA SER A 217 25.72 -2.28 -15.33
C SER A 217 24.39 -2.73 -14.72
N GLY A 218 23.27 -2.11 -15.09
CA GLY A 218 21.97 -2.38 -14.48
C GLY A 218 21.83 -1.79 -13.07
N LEU A 219 22.71 -0.87 -12.68
CA LEU A 219 22.75 -0.26 -11.36
C LEU A 219 22.03 1.09 -11.34
N ILE A 220 21.25 1.30 -10.28
CA ILE A 220 20.75 2.61 -9.87
C ILE A 220 21.72 3.17 -8.83
N THR A 221 22.15 4.40 -9.03
CA THR A 221 22.98 5.13 -8.05
C THR A 221 22.18 6.29 -7.46
N TYR A 222 22.32 6.51 -6.17
CA TYR A 222 21.65 7.59 -5.44
C TYR A 222 22.47 8.02 -4.22
N ARG A 223 22.00 9.03 -3.48
CA ARG A 223 22.62 9.44 -2.22
C ARG A 223 21.66 9.25 -1.07
N ALA A 224 22.13 8.58 -0.02
CA ALA A 224 21.42 8.52 1.25
C ALA A 224 21.47 9.88 1.96
N GLY A 225 20.64 10.07 2.97
CA GLY A 225 20.64 11.25 3.83
C GLY A 225 19.66 12.36 3.43
N LYS A 226 19.36 13.21 4.41
CA LYS A 226 18.43 14.34 4.23
C LYS A 226 19.00 15.34 3.23
N GLY A 227 18.28 15.60 2.14
CA GLY A 227 18.72 16.53 1.11
C GLY A 227 19.88 16.03 0.23
N GLY A 228 20.13 14.71 0.17
CA GLY A 228 21.15 14.12 -0.71
C GLY A 228 22.61 14.39 -0.30
N GLN A 229 22.83 14.68 0.98
CA GLN A 229 24.16 15.00 1.52
C GLN A 229 24.93 13.78 2.06
N GLY A 230 24.31 12.61 2.16
CA GLY A 230 24.99 11.41 2.63
C GLY A 230 25.76 10.69 1.52
N ASP A 231 26.20 9.48 1.87
CA ASP A 231 27.06 8.66 1.01
C ASP A 231 26.34 8.21 -0.26
N GLY A 232 27.16 7.94 -1.30
CA GLY A 232 26.68 7.35 -2.53
C GLY A 232 26.34 5.88 -2.31
N GLU A 233 25.12 5.52 -2.68
CA GLU A 233 24.57 4.17 -2.57
C GLU A 233 24.27 3.63 -3.97
N ASN A 234 24.38 2.32 -4.11
CA ASN A 234 24.02 1.60 -5.32
C ASN A 234 22.96 0.55 -4.99
N ILE A 235 22.05 0.31 -5.92
CA ILE A 235 21.08 -0.78 -5.86
C ILE A 235 20.87 -1.32 -7.27
N SER A 236 20.76 -2.64 -7.44
CA SER A 236 20.41 -3.19 -8.75
C SER A 236 18.98 -2.79 -9.13
N TYR A 237 18.70 -2.72 -10.43
CA TYR A 237 17.34 -2.44 -10.89
C TYR A 237 16.34 -3.49 -10.40
N ALA A 238 16.75 -4.77 -10.36
CA ALA A 238 15.90 -5.87 -9.86
C ALA A 238 15.57 -5.70 -8.37
N ALA A 239 16.57 -5.35 -7.54
CA ALA A 239 16.36 -5.09 -6.12
C ALA A 239 15.46 -3.86 -5.91
N TYR A 240 15.64 -2.78 -6.67
CA TYR A 240 14.74 -1.62 -6.61
C TYR A 240 13.28 -1.96 -6.97
N LEU A 241 13.07 -2.76 -8.02
CA LEU A 241 11.73 -3.25 -8.37
C LEU A 241 11.15 -4.11 -7.25
N ALA A 242 11.94 -5.00 -6.64
CA ALA A 242 11.47 -5.90 -5.60
C ALA A 242 11.05 -5.13 -4.33
N ARG A 243 11.87 -4.16 -3.90
CA ARG A 243 11.55 -3.24 -2.80
C ARG A 243 10.29 -2.42 -3.10
N SER A 244 10.15 -1.93 -4.33
CA SER A 244 8.94 -1.23 -4.80
C SER A 244 7.70 -2.12 -4.75
N SER A 245 7.80 -3.36 -5.22
CA SER A 245 6.71 -4.34 -5.16
C SER A 245 6.34 -4.70 -3.73
N ARG A 246 7.31 -4.84 -2.82
CA ARG A 246 7.05 -5.14 -1.41
C ARG A 246 6.28 -4.02 -0.72
N LEU A 247 6.70 -2.77 -0.90
CA LEU A 247 6.00 -1.60 -0.36
C LEU A 247 4.60 -1.44 -0.95
N PHE A 248 4.45 -1.70 -2.25
CA PHE A 248 3.15 -1.69 -2.92
C PHE A 248 2.20 -2.74 -2.32
N ILE A 249 2.65 -3.99 -2.17
CA ILE A 249 1.87 -5.07 -1.57
C ILE A 249 1.45 -4.69 -0.14
N GLN A 250 2.38 -4.15 0.67
CA GLN A 250 2.09 -3.67 2.02
C GLN A 250 1.01 -2.58 2.03
N LEU A 251 1.04 -1.63 1.10
CA LEU A 251 -0.03 -0.64 0.92
C LEU A 251 -1.36 -1.30 0.54
N MET A 252 -1.34 -2.34 -0.30
CA MET A 252 -2.54 -3.08 -0.69
C MET A 252 -3.17 -3.84 0.48
N LEU A 253 -2.37 -4.31 1.45
CA LEU A 253 -2.92 -4.88 2.69
C LEU A 253 -3.74 -3.86 3.48
N VAL A 254 -3.25 -2.62 3.59
CA VAL A 254 -3.99 -1.52 4.24
C VAL A 254 -5.27 -1.20 3.44
N PHE A 255 -5.19 -1.21 2.11
CA PHE A 255 -6.37 -0.98 1.27
C PHE A 255 -7.44 -2.07 1.45
N ARG A 256 -7.01 -3.34 1.49
CA ARG A 256 -7.90 -4.49 1.72
C ARG A 256 -8.59 -4.39 3.08
N LEU A 257 -7.88 -3.90 4.10
CA LEU A 257 -8.42 -3.64 5.44
C LEU A 257 -9.50 -2.57 5.40
N GLU A 258 -9.26 -1.45 4.71
CA GLU A 258 -10.23 -0.36 4.61
C GLU A 258 -11.50 -0.76 3.85
N ILE A 259 -11.36 -1.57 2.78
CA ILE A 259 -12.52 -2.16 2.09
C ILE A 259 -13.31 -3.05 3.05
N LEU A 260 -12.64 -3.88 3.85
CA LEU A 260 -13.29 -4.74 4.84
C LEU A 260 -14.05 -3.91 5.89
N ILE A 261 -13.43 -2.86 6.45
CA ILE A 261 -14.06 -1.97 7.44
C ILE A 261 -15.31 -1.33 6.85
N ALA A 262 -15.19 -0.73 5.66
CA ALA A 262 -16.31 -0.09 4.97
C ALA A 262 -17.47 -1.07 4.74
N ASN A 263 -17.19 -2.25 4.19
CA ASN A 263 -18.21 -3.27 3.91
C ASN A 263 -18.87 -3.81 5.19
N LYS A 264 -18.07 -4.10 6.23
CA LYS A 264 -18.57 -4.78 7.43
C LYS A 264 -19.34 -3.85 8.36
N PHE A 265 -18.97 -2.57 8.41
CA PHE A 265 -19.50 -1.60 9.37
C PHE A 265 -20.31 -0.47 8.70
N GLY A 266 -20.59 -0.57 7.41
CA GLY A 266 -21.48 0.35 6.69
C GLY A 266 -20.88 1.75 6.47
N ALA A 267 -19.55 1.87 6.45
CA ALA A 267 -18.87 3.13 6.15
C ALA A 267 -18.58 3.28 4.65
N ARG A 268 -18.24 4.49 4.21
CA ARG A 268 -17.88 4.82 2.84
C ARG A 268 -16.73 3.96 2.33
N LEU A 269 -16.93 3.37 1.15
CA LEU A 269 -15.91 2.61 0.46
C LEU A 269 -14.75 3.51 0.00
N PRO A 270 -13.48 3.08 0.17
CA PRO A 270 -12.31 3.84 -0.25
C PRO A 270 -12.03 3.67 -1.76
N ILE A 271 -13.06 3.72 -2.61
CA ILE A 271 -12.98 3.35 -4.04
C ILE A 271 -13.36 4.49 -4.96
#